data_AF-A0A166LTM3-F1
#
_entry.id   AF-A0A166LTM3-F1
#
_cell.length_a   1.000
_cell.length_b   1.000
_cell.length_c   1.000
_cell.angle_alpha   90.00
_cell.angle_beta   90.00
_cell.angle_gamma   90.00
#
_symmetry.space_group_name_H-M   'P 1'
#
loop_
_entity.id
_entity.type
_entity.pdbx_description
1 polymer ?
#
loop_
_entity_poly.entity_id
_entity_poly.type
_entity_poly.pdbx_seq_one_letter_code
_entity_poly.pdbx_strand_id
1 'polypeptide(L)'
;MSPAEVETNLQSSFQIVQAWDCVLLLDEADVFLAERSQDNIERNASVSVMEYYEGILFLTTNKVRSFDEAFKSSMFMALSYPPLTQEQTNRIWEMQMDRTEELSEKAAPEDVSQHVKFNCEKIATLLATL
;
A
#
# COMPACT_ATOMS: atom_id res chain seq x y z
N MET A 1 -9.59 -11.21 19.17
CA MET A 1 -8.45 -12.10 18.89
C MET A 1 -7.41 -11.87 19.96
N SER A 2 -6.95 -12.95 20.57
CA SER A 2 -5.78 -12.90 21.45
C SER A 2 -4.50 -12.78 20.61
N PRO A 3 -3.39 -12.24 21.15
CA PRO A 3 -2.12 -12.17 20.43
C PRO A 3 -1.63 -13.52 19.89
N ALA A 4 -1.84 -14.61 20.64
CA ALA A 4 -1.45 -15.96 20.24
C ALA A 4 -2.25 -16.50 19.02
N GLU A 5 -3.53 -16.14 18.90
CA GLU A 5 -4.35 -16.48 17.74
C GLU A 5 -3.85 -15.78 16.47
N VAL A 6 -3.42 -14.52 16.61
CA VAL A 6 -2.87 -13.74 15.49
C VAL A 6 -1.56 -14.34 14.99
N GLU A 7 -0.67 -14.72 15.90
CA GLU A 7 0.61 -15.36 15.56
C GLU A 7 0.39 -16.69 14.81
N THR A 8 -0.50 -17.54 15.31
CA THR A 8 -0.80 -18.84 14.69
C THR A 8 -1.37 -18.66 13.27
N ASN A 9 -2.25 -17.67 13.09
CA ASN A 9 -2.84 -17.36 11.80
C ASN A 9 -1.81 -16.81 10.80
N LEU A 10 -0.90 -15.94 11.26
CA LEU A 10 0.18 -15.41 10.44
C LEU A 10 1.16 -16.52 10.01
N GLN A 11 1.58 -17.38 10.95
CA GLN A 11 2.43 -18.53 10.64
C GLN A 11 1.80 -19.46 9.60
N SER A 12 0.52 -19.79 9.77
CA SER A 12 -0.21 -20.64 8.82
C SER A 12 -0.27 -20.00 7.43
N SER A 13 -0.51 -18.69 7.37
CA SER A 13 -0.54 -17.94 6.11
C SER A 13 0.83 -17.92 5.43
N PHE A 14 1.90 -17.71 6.19
CA PHE A 14 3.27 -17.67 5.66
C PHE A 14 3.67 -19.02 5.07
N GLN A 15 3.32 -20.13 5.74
CA GLN A 15 3.56 -21.49 5.24
C GLN A 15 2.86 -21.74 3.90
N ILE A 16 1.60 -21.31 3.77
CA ILE A 16 0.84 -21.46 2.52
C ILE A 16 1.50 -20.65 1.40
N VAL A 17 1.84 -19.39 1.67
CA VAL A 17 2.47 -18.52 0.66
C VAL A 17 3.82 -19.07 0.21
N GLN A 18 4.64 -19.54 1.15
CA GLN A 18 5.95 -20.13 0.85
C GLN A 18 5.80 -21.42 0.04
N ALA A 19 4.83 -22.27 0.37
CA ALA A 19 4.56 -23.49 -0.40
C ALA A 19 4.08 -23.19 -1.84
N TRP A 20 3.49 -22.02 -2.07
CA TRP A 20 2.94 -21.60 -3.36
C TRP A 20 3.85 -20.63 -4.13
N ASP A 21 5.04 -20.30 -3.58
CA ASP A 21 5.99 -19.33 -4.14
C ASP A 21 5.33 -17.98 -4.52
N CYS A 22 4.44 -17.51 -3.62
CA CYS A 22 3.66 -16.31 -3.83
C CYS A 22 4.29 -15.09 -3.14
N VAL A 23 3.92 -13.90 -3.64
CA VAL A 23 4.23 -12.62 -2.99
C VAL A 23 3.20 -12.36 -1.91
N LEU A 24 3.66 -12.04 -0.69
CA LEU A 24 2.79 -11.64 0.42
C LEU A 24 2.74 -10.13 0.54
N LEU A 25 1.54 -9.56 0.71
CA LEU A 25 1.32 -8.15 1.05
C LEU A 25 0.61 -8.07 2.40
N LEU A 26 1.22 -7.40 3.38
CA LEU A 26 0.58 -7.06 4.65
C LEU A 26 0.30 -5.56 4.69
N ASP A 27 -0.97 -5.22 4.83
CA ASP A 27 -1.41 -3.84 4.97
C ASP A 27 -1.57 -3.42 6.43
N GLU A 28 -1.41 -2.13 6.69
CA GLU A 28 -1.39 -1.53 8.03
C GLU A 28 -0.49 -2.29 9.01
N ALA A 29 0.71 -2.65 8.55
CA ALA A 29 1.60 -3.53 9.29
C ALA A 29 1.99 -2.97 10.67
N ASP A 30 1.87 -1.66 10.90
CA ASP A 30 2.04 -1.04 12.22
C ASP A 30 1.07 -1.55 13.31
N VAL A 31 -0.10 -2.10 12.93
CA VAL A 31 -1.03 -2.73 13.87
C VAL A 31 -0.45 -4.03 14.44
N PHE A 32 0.31 -4.76 13.62
CA PHE A 32 0.92 -6.04 13.98
C PHE A 32 2.33 -5.90 14.52
N LEU A 33 3.03 -4.81 14.17
CA LEU A 33 4.47 -4.60 14.39
C LEU A 33 4.77 -3.46 15.38
N ALA A 34 3.79 -3.08 16.20
CA ALA A 34 3.88 -1.96 17.13
C ALA A 34 5.13 -2.03 18.05
N GLU A 35 5.71 -0.85 18.30
CA GLU A 35 6.88 -0.58 19.13
C GLU A 35 6.86 -1.34 20.47
N ARG A 36 8.03 -1.85 20.88
CA ARG A 36 8.25 -2.53 22.16
C ARG A 36 7.84 -1.63 23.33
N SER A 37 6.64 -1.79 23.87
CA SER A 37 6.32 -1.29 25.20
C SER A 37 6.93 -2.24 26.23
N GLN A 38 7.76 -1.73 27.15
CA GLN A 38 8.37 -2.53 28.25
C GLN A 38 7.33 -3.33 29.06
N ASP A 39 6.04 -2.96 29.00
CA ASP A 39 4.96 -3.58 29.75
C ASP A 39 4.19 -4.70 29.01
N ASN A 40 4.42 -4.96 27.72
CA ASN A 40 3.69 -6.00 26.97
C ASN A 40 4.60 -6.91 26.15
N ILE A 41 5.08 -7.98 26.79
CA ILE A 41 5.88 -9.05 26.18
C ILE A 41 5.12 -9.76 25.04
N GLU A 42 3.78 -9.75 25.07
CA GLU A 42 2.91 -10.44 24.10
C GLU A 42 2.93 -9.85 22.68
N ARG A 43 3.42 -8.62 22.48
CA ARG A 43 3.56 -8.02 21.14
C ARG A 43 4.87 -8.40 20.42
N ASN A 44 5.79 -9.06 21.11
CA ASN A 44 7.09 -9.45 20.54
C ASN A 44 7.01 -10.65 19.59
N ALA A 45 5.91 -11.41 19.61
CA ALA A 45 5.80 -12.65 18.85
C ALA A 45 5.72 -12.41 17.33
N SER A 46 5.07 -11.33 16.90
CA SER A 46 4.89 -10.99 15.48
C SER A 46 6.20 -10.68 14.75
N VAL A 47 7.19 -10.14 15.46
CA VAL A 47 8.50 -9.75 14.90
C VAL A 47 9.30 -10.98 14.49
N SER A 48 9.38 -11.96 15.40
CA SER A 48 10.17 -13.16 15.21
C SER A 48 9.70 -13.97 14.00
N VAL A 49 8.38 -14.06 13.76
CA VAL A 49 7.84 -14.85 12.64
C VAL A 49 8.22 -14.24 11.28
N MET A 50 8.39 -12.93 11.20
CA MET A 50 8.82 -12.26 9.97
C MET A 50 10.31 -12.42 9.67
N GLU A 51 11.16 -12.54 10.69
CA GLU A 51 12.60 -12.74 10.50
C GLU A 51 12.92 -14.08 9.81
N TYR A 52 12.08 -15.09 10.02
CA TYR A 52 12.25 -16.43 9.42
C TYR A 52 11.45 -16.63 8.13
N TYR A 53 10.77 -15.60 7.61
CA TYR A 53 10.01 -15.74 6.37
C TYR A 53 10.94 -15.76 5.16
N GLU A 54 10.96 -16.88 4.44
CA GLU A 54 11.67 -17.02 3.18
C GLU A 54 10.71 -16.78 2.00
N GLY A 55 10.71 -15.55 1.49
CA GLY A 55 9.88 -15.14 0.35
C GLY A 55 9.87 -13.63 0.11
N ILE A 56 9.03 -13.17 -0.82
CA ILE A 56 8.85 -11.74 -1.09
C ILE A 56 7.69 -11.22 -0.24
N LEU A 57 8.01 -10.35 0.71
CA LEU A 57 7.04 -9.71 1.60
C LEU A 57 7.01 -8.19 1.36
N PHE A 58 5.86 -7.67 0.95
CA PHE A 58 5.55 -6.25 0.94
C PHE A 58 4.79 -5.87 2.20
N LEU A 59 5.20 -4.75 2.81
CA LEU A 59 4.57 -4.18 3.98
C LEU A 59 4.13 -2.77 3.64
N THR A 60 2.86 -2.47 3.85
CA THR A 60 2.32 -1.11 3.75
C THR A 60 1.94 -0.60 5.13
N THR A 61 2.19 0.68 5.37
CA THR A 61 1.90 1.32 6.65
C THR A 61 1.76 2.82 6.48
N ASN A 62 0.82 3.38 7.23
CA ASN A 62 0.64 4.82 7.35
C ASN A 62 1.42 5.41 8.54
N LYS A 63 2.06 4.56 9.37
CA LYS A 63 2.77 4.95 10.60
C LYS A 63 4.24 4.51 10.58
N VAL A 64 5.06 5.21 9.80
CA VAL A 64 6.51 4.91 9.72
C VAL A 64 7.24 5.08 11.07
N ARG A 65 6.72 5.91 11.98
CA ARG A 65 7.36 6.18 13.28
C ARG A 65 7.22 5.04 14.30
N SER A 66 6.34 4.07 14.10
CA SER A 66 6.09 2.99 15.06
C SER A 66 6.87 1.70 14.78
N PHE A 67 7.76 1.69 13.79
CA PHE A 67 8.61 0.54 13.50
C PHE A 67 9.87 0.56 14.35
N ASP A 68 10.08 -0.50 15.13
CA ASP A 68 11.28 -0.74 15.93
C ASP A 68 12.54 -0.82 15.03
N GLU A 69 13.70 -0.43 15.54
CA GLU A 69 14.98 -0.53 14.82
C GLU A 69 15.32 -1.96 14.41
N ALA A 70 14.86 -2.96 15.18
CA ALA A 70 15.04 -4.37 14.85
C ALA A 70 14.38 -4.76 13.50
N PHE A 71 13.21 -4.20 13.19
CA PHE A 71 12.53 -4.46 11.91
C PHE A 71 13.25 -3.86 10.71
N LYS A 72 13.88 -2.69 10.90
CA LYS A 72 14.64 -2.04 9.84
C LYS A 72 15.85 -2.86 9.43
N SER A 73 16.41 -3.65 10.34
CA SER A 73 17.55 -4.53 10.06
C SER A 73 17.19 -5.71 9.16
N SER A 74 15.92 -6.13 9.15
CA SER A 74 15.43 -7.28 8.37
C SER A 74 14.73 -6.86 7.06
N MET A 75 14.58 -5.54 6.82
CA MET A 75 14.02 -4.99 5.59
C MET A 75 15.11 -4.82 4.52
N PHE A 76 14.92 -5.46 3.36
CA PHE A 76 15.84 -5.31 2.24
C PHE A 76 15.73 -3.92 1.56
N MET A 77 14.53 -3.33 1.56
CA MET A 77 14.25 -2.03 0.97
C MET A 77 13.13 -1.31 1.71
N ALA A 78 13.30 -0.01 1.95
CA ALA A 78 12.26 0.87 2.46
C ALA A 78 11.89 1.91 1.41
N LEU A 79 10.63 1.96 1.02
CA LEU A 79 10.09 2.97 0.10
C LEU A 79 9.26 3.97 0.89
N SER A 80 9.68 5.24 0.87
CA SER A 80 8.92 6.34 1.45
C SER A 80 8.14 7.05 0.36
N TYR A 81 6.83 7.22 0.58
CA TYR A 81 5.95 7.98 -0.30
C TYR A 81 5.70 9.36 0.33
N PRO A 82 6.48 10.40 -0.03
CA PRO A 82 6.19 11.75 0.43
C PRO A 82 4.86 12.26 -0.16
N PRO A 83 4.25 13.29 0.45
CA PRO A 83 3.12 13.97 -0.17
C PRO A 83 3.45 14.42 -1.59
N LEU A 84 2.47 14.26 -2.48
CA LEU A 84 2.62 14.64 -3.89
C LEU A 84 2.83 16.15 -4.02
N THR A 85 3.73 16.55 -4.91
CA THR A 85 3.83 17.95 -5.34
C THR A 85 2.63 18.32 -6.20
N GLN A 86 2.39 19.63 -6.36
CA GLN A 86 1.32 20.10 -7.25
C GLN A 86 1.52 19.59 -8.68
N GLU A 87 2.75 19.61 -9.18
CA GLU A 87 3.10 19.12 -10.52
C GLU A 87 2.78 17.62 -10.67
N GLN A 88 3.18 16.79 -9.71
CA GLN A 88 2.88 15.35 -9.72
C GLN A 88 1.38 15.10 -9.64
N THR A 89 0.66 15.87 -8.81
CA THR A 89 -0.80 15.77 -8.67
C THR A 89 -1.48 16.11 -9.98
N ASN A 90 -1.09 17.21 -10.63
CA ASN A 90 -1.61 17.60 -11.94
C ASN A 90 -1.36 16.49 -12.98
N ARG A 91 -0.16 15.91 -12.99
CA ARG A 91 0.20 14.84 -13.93
C ARG A 91 -0.63 13.57 -13.73
N ILE A 92 -0.92 13.21 -12.48
CA ILE A 92 -1.79 12.07 -12.16
C ILE A 92 -3.21 12.34 -12.64
N TRP A 93 -3.72 13.55 -12.45
CA TRP A 93 -5.05 13.94 -12.93
C TRP A 93 -5.16 13.90 -14.44
N GLU A 94 -4.18 14.45 -15.17
CA GLU A 94 -4.12 14.34 -16.63
C GLU A 94 -4.16 12.88 -17.08
N MET A 95 -3.29 12.03 -16.52
CA MET A 95 -3.24 10.61 -16.86
C MET A 95 -4.59 9.91 -16.60
N GLN A 96 -5.25 10.24 -15.49
CA GLN A 96 -6.53 9.63 -15.14
C GLN A 96 -7.68 10.12 -16.03
N MET A 97 -7.64 11.39 -16.46
CA MET A 97 -8.59 11.95 -17.42
C MET A 97 -8.44 11.26 -18.76
N ASP A 98 -7.23 11.22 -19.32
CA ASP A 98 -6.92 10.53 -20.59
C ASP A 98 -7.42 9.08 -20.56
N ARG A 99 -7.09 8.35 -19.49
CA ARG A 99 -7.55 6.96 -19.29
C ARG A 99 -9.07 6.86 -19.25
N THR A 100 -9.76 7.83 -18.68
CA THR A 100 -11.22 7.83 -18.57
C THR A 100 -11.88 8.11 -19.91
N GLU A 101 -11.34 9.04 -20.71
CA GLU A 101 -11.81 9.28 -22.08
C GLU A 101 -11.70 7.99 -22.90
N GLU A 102 -10.52 7.35 -22.90
CA GLU A 102 -10.31 6.09 -23.61
C GLU A 102 -11.27 4.98 -23.19
N LEU A 103 -11.52 4.84 -21.88
CA LEU A 103 -12.43 3.83 -21.36
C LEU A 103 -13.88 4.13 -21.77
N SER A 104 -14.27 5.40 -21.83
CA SER A 104 -15.60 5.80 -22.28
C SER A 104 -15.84 5.50 -23.76
N GLU A 105 -14.83 5.73 -24.60
CA GLU A 105 -14.87 5.39 -26.04
C GLU A 105 -14.96 3.88 -26.24
N LYS A 106 -14.17 3.10 -25.50
CA LYS A 106 -14.20 1.63 -25.54
C LYS A 106 -15.54 1.06 -25.04
N ALA A 107 -16.17 1.70 -24.05
CA ALA A 107 -17.44 1.26 -23.49
C ALA A 107 -18.63 1.49 -24.43
N ALA A 108 -18.62 2.57 -25.21
CA ALA A 108 -19.68 2.89 -26.16
C ALA A 108 -19.11 3.33 -27.53
N PRO A 109 -18.59 2.40 -28.36
CA PRO A 109 -17.88 2.77 -29.59
C PRO A 109 -18.73 3.52 -30.61
N GLU A 110 -20.05 3.28 -30.62
CA GLU A 110 -20.99 3.84 -31.60
C GLU A 110 -21.80 5.04 -31.06
N ASP A 111 -21.75 5.31 -29.74
CA ASP A 111 -22.52 6.40 -29.11
C ASP A 111 -21.60 7.47 -28.52
N VAL A 112 -21.27 8.44 -29.39
CA VAL A 112 -20.41 9.59 -29.04
C VAL A 112 -21.03 10.48 -27.95
N SER A 113 -22.35 10.41 -27.73
CA SER A 113 -23.01 11.19 -26.66
C SER A 113 -22.65 10.70 -25.26
N GLN A 114 -22.16 9.46 -25.16
CA GLN A 114 -21.72 8.84 -23.91
C GLN A 114 -20.21 8.96 -23.68
N HIS A 115 -19.45 9.51 -24.64
CA HIS A 115 -18.02 9.73 -24.47
C HIS A 115 -17.77 10.88 -23.50
N VAL A 116 -16.93 10.61 -22.50
CA VAL A 116 -16.50 11.63 -21.55
C VAL A 116 -15.37 12.41 -22.20
N LYS A 117 -15.47 13.75 -22.16
CA LYS A 117 -14.39 14.65 -22.58
C LYS A 117 -14.10 15.67 -21.49
N PHE A 118 -12.83 15.79 -21.13
CA PHE A 118 -12.32 16.75 -20.18
C PHE A 118 -11.77 17.97 -20.92
N ASN A 119 -12.03 19.15 -20.38
CA ASN A 119 -11.43 20.38 -20.90
C ASN A 119 -10.19 20.71 -20.06
N CYS A 120 -9.01 20.41 -20.61
CA CYS A 120 -7.73 20.58 -19.92
C CYS A 120 -7.46 22.04 -19.51
N GLU A 121 -7.93 23.03 -20.26
CA GLU A 121 -7.73 24.46 -19.94
C GLU A 121 -8.51 24.88 -18.67
N LYS A 122 -9.77 24.43 -18.54
CA LYS A 122 -10.58 24.70 -17.35
C LYS A 122 -10.04 23.98 -16.12
N ILE A 123 -9.48 22.80 -16.31
CA ILE A 123 -8.93 21.95 -15.23
C ILE A 123 -7.62 22.53 -14.71
N ALA A 124 -6.72 22.97 -15.60
CA ALA A 124 -5.50 23.67 -15.20
C ALA A 124 -5.81 24.95 -14.41
N THR A 125 -6.86 25.67 -14.79
CA THR A 125 -7.31 26.87 -14.06
C THR A 125 -7.83 26.52 -12.67
N LEU A 126 -8.67 25.48 -12.54
CA LEU A 126 -9.21 25.03 -11.24
C LEU A 126 -8.13 24.52 -10.29
N LEU A 127 -7.14 23.78 -10.81
CA LEU A 127 -6.02 23.26 -10.04
C LEU A 127 -5.05 24.37 -9.60
N ALA A 128 -4.94 25.47 -10.36
CA ALA A 128 -4.13 26.63 -9.98
C ALA A 128 -4.80 27.56 -8.94
N THR A 129 -6.09 27.37 -8.67
CA THR A 129 -6.86 28.20 -7.72
C THR A 129 -7.05 27.52 -6.36
N LEU A 130 -6.64 26.26 -6.22
CA LEU A 130 -6.63 25.46 -4.99
C LEU A 130 -5.24 25.51 -4.34
#